data_AF-A0A438CNE6-F1
#
_entry.id   AF-A0A438CNE6-F1
#
_cell.length_a   1.000
_cell.length_b   1.000
_cell.length_c   1.000
_cell.angle_alpha   90.00
_cell.angle_beta   90.00
_cell.angle_gamma   90.00
#
_symmetry.space_group_name_H-M   'P 1'
#
loop_
_entity.id
_entity.type
_entity.pdbx_description
1 polymer ?
#
loop_
_entity_poly.entity_id
_entity_poly.type
_entity_poly.pdbx_seq_one_letter_code
_entity_poly.pdbx_strand_id
1 'polypeptide(L)'
;MATKAKKYIWTCPTFSSLRYIRVLQCPSLRKLPFDSNTGISKKLEQIRGQKEWWDGLDWEDQVIMHNLTPYFQPTQIQDEI
;
A
#
# COMPACT_ATOMS: atom_id res chain seq x y z
N MET A 1 37.91 -6.05 22.67
CA MET A 1 36.74 -6.86 22.26
C MET A 1 35.76 -5.90 21.60
N ALA A 2 35.49 -6.02 20.29
CA ALA A 2 34.58 -5.13 19.59
C ALA A 2 33.15 -5.67 19.69
N THR A 3 32.26 -4.94 20.36
CA THR A 3 30.84 -5.27 20.44
C THR A 3 30.17 -4.95 19.10
N LYS A 4 29.73 -6.01 18.40
CA LYS A 4 28.92 -5.91 17.19
C LYS A 4 27.52 -5.41 17.60
N ALA A 5 27.17 -4.19 17.21
CA ALA A 5 25.82 -3.67 17.38
C ALA A 5 24.83 -4.56 16.62
N LYS A 6 23.90 -5.18 17.33
CA LYS A 6 22.78 -5.89 16.71
C LYS A 6 21.84 -4.82 16.15
N LYS A 7 21.82 -4.68 14.83
CA LYS A 7 20.86 -3.83 14.13
C LYS A 7 19.50 -4.53 14.23
N TYR A 8 18.73 -4.20 15.25
CA TYR A 8 17.33 -4.61 15.35
C TYR A 8 16.58 -3.83 14.26
N ILE A 9 16.50 -4.45 13.08
CA ILE A 9 15.65 -4.01 12.00
C ILE A 9 14.22 -4.33 12.45
N TRP A 10 13.54 -3.36 13.06
CA TRP A 10 12.11 -3.42 13.32
C TRP A 10 11.35 -3.23 12.00
N THR A 11 11.61 -4.08 11.00
CA THR A 11 10.75 -4.14 9.82
C THR A 11 9.50 -4.87 10.24
N CYS A 12 8.38 -4.14 10.37
CA CYS A 12 7.06 -4.74 10.47
C CYS A 12 6.89 -5.67 9.26
N PRO A 13 6.91 -7.00 9.46
CA PRO A 13 7.13 -7.94 8.38
C PRO A 13 5.81 -8.14 7.66
N THR A 14 5.58 -7.31 6.64
CA THR A 14 4.49 -7.47 5.66
C THR A 14 3.10 -7.34 6.30
N PHE A 15 2.15 -6.71 5.63
CA PHE A 15 0.76 -6.72 6.09
C PHE A 15 0.11 -8.09 5.80
N SER A 16 0.64 -9.17 6.40
CA SER A 16 0.34 -10.58 6.08
C SER A 16 -1.13 -10.99 6.21
N SER A 17 -1.92 -10.20 6.95
CA SER A 17 -3.36 -10.40 7.14
C SER A 17 -4.22 -9.32 6.49
N LEU A 18 -3.61 -8.34 5.82
CA LEU A 18 -4.35 -7.29 5.13
C LEU A 18 -4.98 -7.85 3.86
N ARG A 19 -6.30 -7.71 3.79
CA ARG A 19 -7.14 -8.14 2.67
C ARG A 19 -7.75 -6.95 1.92
N TYR A 20 -8.07 -5.87 2.63
CA TYR A 20 -8.76 -4.72 2.09
C TYR A 20 -8.08 -3.41 2.49
N ILE A 21 -7.95 -2.49 1.55
CA ILE A 21 -7.62 -1.08 1.78
C ILE A 21 -8.78 -0.25 1.26
N ARG A 22 -9.25 0.72 2.04
CA ARG A 22 -10.21 1.73 1.57
C ARG A 22 -9.68 3.11 1.94
N VAL A 23 -9.52 3.97 0.95
CA VAL A 23 -9.05 5.35 1.11
C VAL A 23 -10.18 6.28 0.67
N LEU A 24 -10.70 7.06 1.61
CA LEU A 24 -11.78 8.01 1.39
C LEU A 24 -11.31 9.39 1.83
N GLN A 25 -11.46 10.40 0.96
CA GLN A 25 -11.18 11.80 1.30
C GLN A 25 -9.78 12.04 1.91
N CYS A 26 -8.78 11.27 1.48
CA CYS A 26 -7.38 11.42 1.91
C CYS A 26 -6.47 11.93 0.76
N PRO A 27 -6.61 13.20 0.34
CA PRO A 27 -5.87 13.73 -0.81
C PRO A 27 -4.35 13.80 -0.58
N SER A 28 -3.90 13.85 0.67
CA SER A 28 -2.47 13.92 1.03
C SER A 28 -1.80 12.54 1.11
N LEU A 29 -2.56 11.44 1.07
CA LEU A 29 -2.01 10.09 1.16
C LEU A 29 -1.41 9.69 -0.19
N ARG A 30 -0.14 10.04 -0.42
CA ARG A 30 0.54 9.72 -1.69
C ARG A 30 1.30 8.39 -1.68
N LYS A 31 1.46 7.74 -0.53
CA LYS A 31 2.22 6.49 -0.44
C LYS A 31 1.39 5.42 0.25
N LEU A 32 1.41 4.22 -0.33
CA LEU A 32 0.88 3.04 0.32
C LEU A 32 1.98 2.36 1.11
N PRO A 33 1.64 1.62 2.19
CA PRO A 33 2.61 0.91 2.99
C PRO A 33 2.97 -0.44 2.32
N PHE A 34 3.22 -0.40 1.02
CA PHE A 34 3.80 -1.48 0.24
C PHE A 34 5.08 -0.93 -0.39
N ASP A 35 6.19 -1.49 0.04
CA ASP A 35 7.51 -1.20 -0.51
C ASP A 35 8.10 -2.51 -1.05
N SER A 36 9.20 -2.40 -1.80
CA SER A 36 9.91 -3.54 -2.37
C SER A 36 10.39 -4.56 -1.30
N ASN A 37 10.50 -4.12 -0.05
CA ASN A 37 11.03 -4.88 1.08
C ASN A 37 9.94 -5.57 1.94
N THR A 38 8.73 -5.02 1.96
CA THR A 38 7.57 -5.48 2.73
C THR A 38 6.65 -6.34 1.89
N GLY A 39 6.74 -6.25 0.56
CA GLY A 39 6.00 -7.09 -0.36
C GLY A 39 4.48 -6.90 -0.27
N ILE A 40 3.78 -7.39 -1.28
CA ILE A 40 2.32 -7.33 -1.31
C ILE A 40 1.78 -8.48 -0.46
N SER A 41 0.78 -8.20 0.38
CA SER A 41 0.09 -9.23 1.14
C SER A 41 -0.48 -10.28 0.17
N LYS A 42 -0.12 -11.55 0.36
CA LYS A 42 -0.67 -12.67 -0.43
C LYS A 42 -2.19 -12.80 -0.30
N LYS A 43 -2.77 -12.17 0.72
CA LYS A 43 -4.21 -12.18 1.00
C LYS A 43 -4.90 -10.89 0.56
N LEU A 44 -4.18 -9.96 -0.07
CA LEU A 44 -4.80 -8.74 -0.58
C LEU A 44 -5.85 -9.12 -1.62
N GLU A 45 -7.04 -8.58 -1.44
CA GLU A 45 -8.20 -8.83 -2.29
C GLU A 45 -8.68 -7.55 -2.96
N GLN A 46 -8.55 -6.40 -2.29
CA GLN A 46 -9.09 -5.15 -2.81
C GLN A 46 -8.38 -3.92 -2.26
N ILE A 47 -8.20 -2.93 -3.13
CA ILE A 47 -7.87 -1.56 -2.78
C ILE A 47 -8.95 -0.67 -3.37
N ARG A 48 -9.70 0.05 -2.53
CA ARG A 48 -10.69 1.04 -2.95
C ARG A 48 -10.21 2.44 -2.67
N GLY A 49 -10.37 3.31 -3.64
CA GLY A 49 -10.13 4.74 -3.47
C GLY A 49 -10.59 5.52 -4.69
N GLN A 50 -10.49 6.85 -4.62
CA GLN A 50 -10.72 7.70 -5.78
C GLN A 50 -9.69 7.41 -6.88
N LYS A 51 -10.10 7.53 -8.14
CA LYS A 51 -9.20 7.25 -9.26
C LYS A 51 -8.06 8.27 -9.31
N GLU A 52 -8.38 9.53 -9.05
CA GLU A 52 -7.43 10.65 -8.98
C GLU A 52 -6.40 10.43 -7.89
N TRP A 53 -6.82 9.84 -6.77
CA TRP A 53 -5.91 9.45 -5.70
C TRP A 53 -4.96 8.33 -6.15
N TRP A 54 -5.48 7.27 -6.77
CA TRP A 54 -4.67 6.14 -7.23
C TRP A 54 -3.63 6.55 -8.29
N ASP A 55 -4.05 7.35 -9.26
CA ASP A 55 -3.21 7.86 -10.34
C ASP A 55 -2.16 8.88 -9.80
N GLY A 56 -2.39 9.46 -8.62
CA GLY A 56 -1.50 10.41 -7.95
C GLY A 56 -0.60 9.81 -6.86
N LEU A 57 -0.55 8.49 -6.73
CA LEU A 57 0.34 7.79 -5.78
C LEU A 57 1.81 7.85 -6.23
N ASP A 58 2.69 8.16 -5.28
CA ASP A 58 4.14 8.11 -5.40
C ASP A 58 4.64 6.68 -5.17
N TRP A 59 4.63 5.88 -6.24
CA TRP A 59 5.13 4.50 -6.21
C TRP A 59 6.66 4.46 -6.06
N GLU A 60 7.16 3.64 -5.14
CA GLU A 60 8.61 3.40 -4.99
C GLU A 60 9.18 2.66 -6.21
N ASP A 61 8.43 1.70 -6.74
CA ASP A 61 8.77 0.93 -7.92
C ASP A 61 7.51 0.72 -8.78
N GLN A 62 7.68 0.83 -10.10
CA GLN A 62 6.64 0.54 -11.09
C GLN A 62 6.16 -0.91 -11.01
N VAL A 63 7.02 -1.84 -10.55
CA VAL A 63 6.64 -3.23 -10.30
C VAL A 63 5.57 -3.33 -9.21
N ILE A 64 5.65 -2.51 -8.16
CA ILE A 64 4.66 -2.49 -7.08
C ILE A 64 3.32 -1.98 -7.60
N MET A 65 3.34 -0.89 -8.37
CA MET A 65 2.15 -0.36 -9.03
C MET A 65 1.47 -1.43 -9.89
N HIS A 66 2.24 -2.08 -10.77
CA HIS A 66 1.72 -3.12 -11.66
C HIS A 66 1.13 -4.30 -10.88
N ASN A 67 1.79 -4.75 -9.83
CA ASN A 67 1.31 -5.86 -9.02
C ASN A 67 0.07 -5.51 -8.17
N LEU A 68 -0.10 -4.24 -7.80
CA LEU A 68 -1.26 -3.79 -7.03
C LEU A 68 -2.46 -3.40 -7.90
N THR A 69 -2.23 -3.09 -9.17
CA THR A 69 -3.26 -2.66 -10.14
C THR A 69 -4.43 -3.65 -10.27
N PRO A 70 -4.24 -4.98 -10.29
CA PRO A 70 -5.33 -5.94 -10.35
C PRO A 70 -6.28 -5.90 -9.15
N TYR A 71 -5.83 -5.37 -8.00
CA TYR A 71 -6.63 -5.27 -6.78
C TYR A 71 -7.36 -3.93 -6.67
N PHE A 72 -6.98 -2.94 -7.49
CA PHE A 72 -7.58 -1.61 -7.42
C PHE A 72 -9.00 -1.58 -8.00
N GLN A 73 -9.92 -1.04 -7.21
CA GLN A 73 -11.31 -0.82 -7.59
C GLN A 73 -11.67 0.65 -7.29
N PRO A 74 -11.89 1.48 -8.32
CA PRO A 74 -12.22 2.88 -8.10
C PRO A 74 -13.56 3.01 -7.35
N THR A 75 -13.57 3.86 -6.33
CA THR A 75 -14.80 4.19 -5.62
C THR A 75 -15.62 5.10 -6.52
N GLN A 76 -16.86 4.73 -6.83
CA GLN A 76 -17.76 5.60 -7.58
C GLN A 76 -18.10 6.82 -6.71
N ILE A 77 -18.00 8.02 -7.29
CA ILE A 77 -18.34 9.30 -6.65
C ILE A 77 -19.87 9.44 -6.59
N GLN A 78 -20.54 8.46 -6.00
CA GLN A 78 -22.00 8.44 -5.78
C GLN A 78 -22.39 7.93 -4.39
N ASP A 79 -21.42 7.69 -3.48
CA ASP A 79 -21.70 7.49 -2.05
C ASP A 79 -21.90 8.84 -1.31
N GLU A 80 -22.28 9.91 -2.01
CA GLU A 80 -22.86 11.12 -1.40
C GLU A 80 -24.39 10.94 -1.32
N ILE A 81 -24.86 10.32 -0.22
CA ILE A 81 -26.19 10.57 0.35
C ILE A 81 -26.00 10.79 1.85
#